data_AF-A0A3C0T242-F1
#
_entry.id   AF-A0A3C0T242-F1
#
_cell.length_a   1.000
_cell.length_b   1.000
_cell.length_c   1.000
_cell.angle_alpha   90.00
_cell.angle_beta   90.00
_cell.angle_gamma   90.00
#
_symmetry.space_group_name_H-M   'P 1'
#
loop_
_entity.id
_entity.type
_entity.pdbx_description
1 polymer ?
#
loop_
_entity_poly.entity_id
_entity_poly.type
_entity_poly.pdbx_seq_one_letter_code
_entity_poly.pdbx_strand_id
1 'polypeptide(L)'
;MTLTFSSGSTLLIFFGIVLAAVIILMILRPGKRGQKLLSIVILLVTFSVVYFIFGRPTEILIDSEGIHSEAYGKINFAWTDVNDAEIIENYEDTGWKPSVKINGSGLIGFRAGRYRLTNGDTAKILTQKSDKAIVFQTKDEIYLFALDETDKLIEIASDYIEF
;
A
#
# COMPACT_ATOMS: atom_id res chain seq x y z
N MET A 1 -16.42 -2.07 9.57
CA MET A 1 -15.61 -3.28 9.30
C MET A 1 -14.17 -2.85 9.06
N THR A 2 -13.18 -3.60 9.57
CA THR A 2 -11.75 -3.27 9.39
C THR A 2 -11.15 -4.21 8.36
N LEU A 3 -10.67 -3.68 7.25
CA LEU A 3 -9.87 -4.45 6.29
C LEU A 3 -8.39 -4.26 6.65
N THR A 4 -7.72 -5.37 6.95
CA THR A 4 -6.29 -5.39 7.30
C THR A 4 -5.49 -5.86 6.09
N PHE A 5 -4.61 -5.00 5.58
CA PHE A 5 -3.79 -5.32 4.42
C PHE A 5 -2.37 -5.64 4.85
N SER A 6 -1.91 -6.88 4.56
CA SER A 6 -0.58 -7.38 4.89
C SER A 6 0.30 -7.46 3.65
N SER A 7 1.25 -6.54 3.51
CA SER A 7 2.34 -6.61 2.52
C SER A 7 3.52 -7.48 2.98
N GLY A 8 3.33 -8.33 3.98
CA GLY A 8 4.42 -8.98 4.71
C GLY A 8 5.23 -10.01 3.92
N SER A 9 4.63 -10.69 2.93
CA SER A 9 5.22 -11.87 2.30
C SER A 9 6.37 -11.56 1.34
N THR A 10 6.28 -10.50 0.54
CA THR A 10 7.35 -10.10 -0.40
C THR A 10 8.57 -9.51 0.31
N LEU A 11 8.33 -8.77 1.41
CA LEU A 11 9.39 -8.26 2.26
C LEU A 11 10.19 -9.40 2.92
N LEU A 12 9.51 -10.43 3.45
CA LEU A 12 10.16 -11.58 4.08
C LEU A 12 11.10 -12.34 3.13
N ILE A 13 10.73 -12.50 1.86
CA ILE A 13 11.58 -13.18 0.85
C ILE A 13 12.83 -12.35 0.56
N PHE A 14 12.67 -11.04 0.32
CA PHE A 14 13.80 -10.15 0.05
C PHE A 14 14.77 -10.10 1.24
N PHE A 15 14.21 -10.06 2.46
CA PHE A 15 14.97 -10.13 3.70
C PHE A 15 15.74 -11.46 3.85
N GLY A 16 15.13 -12.60 3.52
CA GLY A 16 15.79 -13.90 3.55
C GLY A 16 17.00 -13.96 2.61
N ILE A 17 16.88 -13.39 1.41
CA ILE A 17 17.96 -13.36 0.40
C ILE A 17 19.12 -12.47 0.88
N VAL A 18 18.83 -11.27 1.39
CA VAL A 18 19.85 -10.36 1.91
C VAL A 18 20.57 -10.96 3.12
N LEU A 19 19.83 -11.59 4.03
CA LEU A 19 20.40 -12.23 5.21
C LEU A 19 21.33 -13.40 4.81
N ALA A 20 20.90 -14.24 3.86
CA ALA A 20 21.71 -15.33 3.34
C ALA A 20 22.99 -14.82 2.66
N ALA A 21 22.92 -13.77 1.84
CA ALA A 21 24.08 -13.17 1.19
C ALA A 21 25.11 -12.62 2.20
N VAL A 22 24.63 -11.97 3.26
CA VAL A 22 25.51 -11.46 4.33
C VAL A 22 26.16 -12.59 5.12
N ILE A 23 25.42 -13.65 5.46
CA ILE A 23 25.97 -14.84 6.14
C ILE A 23 27.06 -15.49 5.28
N ILE A 24 26.80 -15.67 3.97
CA ILE A 24 27.77 -16.24 3.02
C ILE A 24 29.05 -15.38 2.95
N LEU A 25 28.91 -14.06 2.84
CA LEU A 25 30.04 -13.12 2.85
C LEU A 25 30.85 -13.18 4.15
N MET A 26 30.19 -13.37 5.30
CA MET A 26 30.86 -13.48 6.60
C MET A 26 31.60 -14.80 6.81
N ILE A 27 31.10 -15.89 6.23
CA ILE A 27 31.77 -17.19 6.22
C ILE A 27 33.01 -17.12 5.32
N LEU A 28 32.89 -16.51 4.14
CA LEU A 28 33.97 -16.39 3.16
C LEU A 28 35.08 -15.42 3.59
N ARG A 29 34.79 -14.40 4.39
CA ARG A 29 35.79 -13.38 4.74
C ARG A 29 36.59 -13.77 6.01
N PRO A 30 37.92 -13.90 5.93
CA PRO A 30 38.76 -14.09 7.11
C PRO A 30 38.77 -12.78 7.92
N GLY A 31 38.37 -12.84 9.20
CA GLY A 31 38.25 -11.66 10.05
C GLY A 31 38.10 -12.02 11.52
N LYS A 32 38.52 -11.11 12.41
CA LYS A 32 38.51 -11.30 13.87
C LYS A 32 37.07 -11.51 14.37
N ARG A 33 36.85 -12.49 15.26
CA ARG A 33 35.52 -12.89 15.78
C ARG A 33 34.66 -11.71 16.27
N GLY A 34 35.26 -10.70 16.89
CA GLY A 34 34.55 -9.51 17.40
C GLY A 34 33.92 -8.63 16.30
N GLN A 35 34.59 -8.46 15.15
CA GLN A 35 34.02 -7.71 14.01
C GLN A 35 32.85 -8.47 13.39
N LYS A 36 32.90 -9.80 13.37
CA LYS A 36 31.79 -10.64 12.89
C LYS A 36 30.55 -10.49 13.80
N LEU A 37 30.72 -10.55 15.11
CA LEU A 37 29.63 -10.33 16.06
C LEU A 37 28.99 -8.94 15.92
N LEU A 38 29.80 -7.88 15.82
CA LEU A 38 29.30 -6.51 15.64
C LEU A 38 28.46 -6.37 14.36
N SER A 39 28.91 -6.96 13.26
CA SER A 39 28.21 -6.89 11.97
C SER A 39 26.83 -7.57 12.03
N ILE A 40 26.73 -8.70 12.74
CA ILE A 40 25.46 -9.42 12.94
C ILE A 40 24.48 -8.58 13.76
N VAL A 41 24.96 -7.95 14.84
CA VAL A 41 24.12 -7.09 15.68
C VAL A 41 23.59 -5.90 14.90
N ILE A 42 24.46 -5.22 14.12
CA ILE A 42 24.04 -4.10 13.27
C ILE A 42 22.99 -4.56 12.26
N LEU A 43 23.22 -5.70 11.59
CA LEU A 43 22.27 -6.25 10.63
C LEU A 43 20.90 -6.53 11.29
N LEU A 44 20.89 -7.21 12.43
CA LEU A 44 19.65 -7.50 13.16
C LEU A 44 18.92 -6.23 13.56
N VAL A 45 19.62 -5.22 14.08
CA VAL A 45 19.02 -3.93 14.45
C VAL A 45 18.44 -3.22 13.24
N THR A 46 19.16 -3.16 12.11
CA THR A 46 18.65 -2.59 10.87
C THR A 46 17.40 -3.34 10.40
N PHE A 47 17.41 -4.66 10.41
CA PHE A 47 16.25 -5.49 10.04
C PHE A 47 15.06 -5.25 10.97
N SER A 48 15.27 -5.18 12.29
CA SER A 48 14.21 -4.89 13.26
C SER A 48 13.59 -3.52 13.02
N VAL A 49 14.40 -2.50 12.71
CA VAL A 49 13.89 -1.15 12.41
C VAL A 49 13.08 -1.15 11.11
N VAL A 50 13.57 -1.79 10.05
CA VAL A 50 12.84 -1.85 8.77
C VAL A 50 11.55 -2.67 8.94
N TYR A 51 11.57 -3.81 9.62
CA TYR A 51 10.36 -4.58 9.91
C TYR A 51 9.36 -3.76 10.75
N PHE A 52 9.82 -3.01 11.75
CA PHE A 52 8.95 -2.19 12.58
C PHE A 52 8.29 -1.03 11.81
N ILE A 53 8.99 -0.47 10.82
CA ILE A 53 8.46 0.62 9.99
C ILE A 53 7.51 0.08 8.91
N PHE A 54 7.90 -0.99 8.21
CA PHE A 54 7.17 -1.50 7.04
C PHE A 54 6.17 -2.63 7.35
N GLY A 55 6.28 -3.26 8.51
CA GLY A 55 5.39 -4.35 8.95
C GLY A 55 4.12 -3.88 9.63
N ARG A 56 3.89 -2.56 9.75
CA ARG A 56 2.63 -2.05 10.31
C ARG A 56 1.49 -2.36 9.35
N PRO A 57 0.47 -3.13 9.78
CA PRO A 57 -0.71 -3.34 8.97
C PRO A 57 -1.33 -1.98 8.65
N THR A 58 -1.61 -1.77 7.37
CA THR A 58 -2.40 -0.61 6.96
C THR A 58 -3.85 -1.00 7.15
N GLU A 59 -4.48 -0.40 8.16
CA GLU A 59 -5.90 -0.59 8.42
C GLU A 59 -6.68 0.48 7.64
N ILE A 60 -7.65 -0.01 6.86
CA ILE A 60 -8.71 0.85 6.35
C ILE A 60 -9.95 0.49 7.17
N LEU A 61 -10.48 1.48 7.87
CA LEU A 61 -11.74 1.41 8.55
C LEU A 61 -12.81 1.87 7.55
N ILE A 62 -13.77 1.00 7.30
CA ILE A 62 -14.93 1.29 6.46
C ILE A 62 -16.13 1.12 7.39
N ASP A 63 -16.85 2.18 7.66
CA ASP A 63 -18.02 2.17 8.54
C ASP A 63 -19.19 2.92 7.90
N SER A 64 -20.24 3.18 8.68
CA SER A 64 -21.42 3.89 8.21
C SER A 64 -21.21 5.38 8.00
N GLU A 65 -20.12 5.95 8.52
CA GLU A 65 -19.80 7.36 8.35
C GLU A 65 -18.98 7.55 7.07
N GLY A 66 -18.05 6.64 6.77
CA GLY A 66 -17.26 6.70 5.55
C GLY A 66 -16.08 5.74 5.49
N ILE A 67 -15.03 6.19 4.80
CA ILE A 67 -13.73 5.50 4.75
C ILE A 67 -12.71 6.32 5.52
N HIS A 68 -12.10 5.68 6.51
CA HIS A 68 -11.08 6.27 7.38
C HIS A 68 -9.79 5.42 7.35
N SER A 69 -8.68 6.05 6.97
CA SER A 69 -7.35 5.46 7.07
C SER A 69 -6.30 6.52 7.34
N GLU A 70 -5.53 6.31 8.40
CA GLU A 70 -4.37 7.13 8.77
C GLU A 70 -3.12 6.78 7.92
N ALA A 71 -3.19 5.75 7.09
CA ALA A 71 -2.08 5.33 6.26
C ALA A 71 -1.89 6.22 5.02
N TYR A 72 -0.62 6.33 4.59
CA TYR A 72 -0.21 6.85 3.27
C TYR A 72 -0.96 8.09 2.77
N GLY A 73 -0.94 9.18 3.52
CA GLY A 73 -1.48 10.48 3.07
C GLY A 73 -2.89 10.79 3.56
N LYS A 74 -3.40 9.99 4.51
CA LYS A 74 -4.71 10.13 5.18
C LYS A 74 -5.86 10.13 4.18
N ILE A 75 -6.50 8.97 4.06
CA ILE A 75 -7.75 8.83 3.32
C ILE A 75 -8.86 8.98 4.36
N ASN A 76 -9.64 10.05 4.24
CA ASN A 76 -10.73 10.32 5.15
C ASN A 76 -11.81 11.08 4.39
N PHE A 77 -12.95 10.44 4.15
CA PHE A 77 -14.12 11.09 3.60
C PHE A 77 -15.39 10.39 4.10
N ALA A 78 -16.46 11.16 4.25
CA ALA A 78 -17.77 10.62 4.60
C ALA A 78 -18.53 10.19 3.33
N TRP A 79 -19.41 9.18 3.44
CA TRP A 79 -20.24 8.75 2.31
C TRP A 79 -21.11 9.88 1.75
N THR A 80 -21.58 10.78 2.62
CA THR A 80 -22.36 11.96 2.24
C THR A 80 -21.60 12.98 1.41
N ASP A 81 -20.26 12.93 1.41
CA ASP A 81 -19.41 13.84 0.65
C ASP A 81 -19.06 13.29 -0.75
N VAL A 82 -19.47 12.05 -1.03
CA VAL A 82 -19.27 11.41 -2.33
C VAL A 82 -20.29 11.96 -3.32
N ASN A 83 -19.79 12.65 -4.35
CA ASN A 83 -20.62 13.21 -5.42
C ASN A 83 -20.82 12.23 -6.57
N ASP A 84 -19.82 11.37 -6.79
CA ASP A 84 -19.79 10.41 -7.89
C ASP A 84 -18.93 9.21 -7.47
N ALA A 85 -19.31 8.02 -7.93
CA ALA A 85 -18.55 6.81 -7.70
C ALA A 85 -18.61 5.91 -8.94
N GLU A 86 -17.45 5.42 -9.37
CA GLU A 86 -17.33 4.63 -10.60
C GLU A 86 -16.59 3.32 -10.30
N ILE A 87 -17.16 2.21 -10.77
CA ILE A 87 -16.49 0.90 -10.79
C ILE A 87 -15.75 0.75 -12.12
N ILE A 88 -14.45 0.49 -12.06
CA ILE A 88 -13.59 0.40 -13.23
C ILE A 88 -13.07 -1.03 -13.36
N GLU A 89 -13.49 -1.69 -14.44
CA GLU A 89 -12.94 -2.96 -14.88
C GLU A 89 -11.72 -2.73 -15.79
N ASN A 90 -10.74 -3.64 -15.76
CA ASN A 90 -9.48 -3.54 -16.52
C ASN A 90 -8.73 -2.22 -16.27
N TYR A 91 -8.70 -1.77 -15.02
CA TYR A 91 -8.17 -0.47 -14.60
C TYR A 91 -6.76 -0.17 -15.13
N GLU A 92 -5.91 -1.18 -15.31
CA GLU A 92 -4.54 -1.03 -15.83
C GLU A 92 -4.45 -0.51 -17.29
N ASP A 93 -5.56 -0.58 -18.04
CA ASP A 93 -5.68 -0.09 -19.42
C ASP A 93 -6.50 1.22 -19.51
N THR A 94 -6.91 1.78 -18.37
CA THR A 94 -7.76 2.98 -18.32
C THR A 94 -6.98 4.26 -18.03
N GLY A 95 -7.64 5.40 -18.22
CA GLY A 95 -7.11 6.71 -17.81
C GLY A 95 -6.88 6.84 -16.30
N TRP A 96 -7.51 5.98 -15.50
CA TRP A 96 -7.41 5.97 -14.04
C TRP A 96 -6.10 5.39 -13.51
N LYS A 97 -5.29 4.78 -14.38
CA LYS A 97 -3.98 4.23 -13.99
C LYS A 97 -3.03 5.31 -13.48
N PRO A 98 -2.42 5.14 -12.28
CA PRO A 98 -1.38 5.99 -11.75
C PRO A 98 -0.16 6.04 -12.68
N SER A 99 0.18 7.24 -13.11
CA SER A 99 1.29 7.50 -14.03
C SER A 99 2.52 8.03 -13.29
N VAL A 100 2.34 9.02 -12.40
CA VAL A 100 3.44 9.70 -11.70
C VAL A 100 3.16 9.80 -10.20
N LYS A 101 4.11 9.33 -9.39
CA LYS A 101 4.06 9.48 -7.94
C LYS A 101 4.33 10.94 -7.55
N ILE A 102 3.40 11.54 -6.81
CA ILE A 102 3.57 12.88 -6.23
C ILE A 102 4.05 12.76 -4.78
N ASN A 103 3.34 11.97 -3.97
CA ASN A 103 3.70 11.70 -2.58
C ASN A 103 3.22 10.30 -2.16
N GLY A 104 3.98 9.62 -1.31
CA GLY A 104 3.63 8.31 -0.75
C GLY A 104 4.56 7.18 -1.17
N SER A 105 4.04 5.97 -1.12
CA SER A 105 4.77 4.72 -1.37
C SER A 105 4.37 4.10 -2.71
N GLY A 106 5.37 3.55 -3.40
CA GLY A 106 5.19 2.85 -4.66
C GLY A 106 6.15 1.66 -4.69
N LEU A 107 5.69 0.54 -4.16
CA LEU A 107 6.37 -0.76 -4.19
C LEU A 107 5.79 -1.60 -5.33
N ILE A 108 6.52 -2.63 -5.74
CA ILE A 108 6.02 -3.56 -6.77
C ILE A 108 4.73 -4.23 -6.25
N GLY A 109 3.63 -4.04 -6.98
CA GLY A 109 2.31 -4.58 -6.60
C GLY A 109 1.62 -3.85 -5.45
N PHE A 110 2.15 -2.71 -4.98
CA PHE A 110 1.48 -1.89 -3.97
C PHE A 110 1.80 -0.41 -4.16
N ARG A 111 0.79 0.45 -4.34
CA ARG A 111 0.97 1.90 -4.37
C ARG A 111 -0.03 2.57 -3.47
N ALA A 112 0.43 3.51 -2.66
CA ALA A 112 -0.39 4.24 -1.70
C ALA A 112 0.07 5.69 -1.59
N GLY A 113 -0.86 6.64 -1.59
CA GLY A 113 -0.57 8.07 -1.49
C GLY A 113 -1.13 8.88 -2.65
N ARG A 114 -0.58 10.07 -2.89
CA ARG A 114 -1.07 10.97 -3.95
C ARG A 114 -0.30 10.74 -5.25
N TYR A 115 -1.05 10.47 -6.32
CA TYR A 115 -0.52 10.17 -7.64
C TYR A 115 -1.24 10.99 -8.69
N ARG A 116 -0.51 11.33 -9.76
CA ARG A 116 -1.12 11.75 -11.01
C ARG A 116 -1.52 10.51 -11.80
N LEU A 117 -2.70 10.55 -12.39
CA LEU A 117 -3.27 9.48 -13.20
C LEU A 117 -2.94 9.70 -14.68
N THR A 118 -3.31 8.76 -15.54
CA THR A 118 -3.00 8.81 -16.98
C THR A 118 -3.90 9.81 -17.72
N ASN A 119 -5.12 10.01 -17.22
CA ASN A 119 -6.04 11.05 -17.69
C ASN A 119 -5.59 12.49 -17.29
N GLY A 120 -4.55 12.63 -16.47
CA GLY A 120 -4.00 13.91 -16.01
C GLY A 120 -4.47 14.34 -14.61
N ASP A 121 -5.53 13.71 -14.09
CA ASP A 121 -6.07 14.03 -12.77
C ASP A 121 -5.13 13.61 -11.64
N THR A 122 -5.41 14.12 -10.44
CA THR A 122 -4.66 13.76 -9.24
C THR A 122 -5.59 13.09 -8.24
N ALA A 123 -5.23 11.88 -7.82
CA ALA A 123 -6.00 11.12 -6.85
C ALA A 123 -5.13 10.68 -5.67
N LYS A 124 -5.78 10.50 -4.52
CA LYS A 124 -5.25 9.68 -3.43
C LYS A 124 -5.60 8.23 -3.74
N ILE A 125 -4.57 7.42 -3.87
CA ILE A 125 -4.72 6.03 -4.30
C ILE A 125 -4.33 5.08 -3.18
N LEU A 126 -4.99 3.92 -3.17
CA LEU A 126 -4.50 2.73 -2.52
C LEU A 126 -4.74 1.54 -3.44
N THR A 127 -3.64 1.00 -3.96
CA THR A 127 -3.66 -0.01 -5.01
C THR A 127 -2.77 -1.16 -4.62
N GLN A 128 -3.25 -2.37 -4.87
CA GLN A 128 -2.59 -3.66 -4.81
C GLN A 128 -2.58 -4.25 -6.22
N LYS A 129 -2.26 -5.53 -6.36
CA LYS A 129 -2.24 -6.20 -7.67
C LYS A 129 -3.67 -6.63 -8.05
N SER A 130 -4.49 -5.65 -8.43
CA SER A 130 -5.88 -5.83 -8.88
C SER A 130 -6.10 -5.18 -10.24
N ASP A 131 -6.85 -5.85 -11.11
CA ASP A 131 -7.31 -5.31 -12.40
C ASP A 131 -8.65 -4.55 -12.27
N LYS A 132 -9.29 -4.64 -11.10
CA LYS A 132 -10.53 -3.93 -10.78
C LYS A 132 -10.26 -2.82 -9.77
N ALA A 133 -10.89 -1.68 -9.99
CA ALA A 133 -10.79 -0.52 -9.12
C ALA A 133 -12.16 0.11 -8.87
N ILE A 134 -12.25 0.90 -7.81
CA ILE A 134 -13.36 1.80 -7.51
C ILE A 134 -12.81 3.20 -7.31
N VAL A 135 -13.45 4.18 -7.92
CA VAL A 135 -13.14 5.60 -7.76
C VAL A 135 -14.28 6.26 -7.02
N PHE A 136 -13.95 7.07 -6.02
CA PHE A 136 -14.88 7.96 -5.35
C PHE A 136 -14.42 9.40 -5.60
N GLN A 137 -15.33 10.24 -6.09
CA GLN A 137 -15.08 11.66 -6.26
C GLN A 137 -15.84 12.42 -5.18
N THR A 138 -15.11 13.18 -4.37
CA THR A 138 -15.70 14.16 -3.46
C THR A 138 -15.57 15.55 -4.08
N LYS A 139 -16.04 16.57 -3.37
CA LYS A 139 -15.89 17.96 -3.82
C LYS A 139 -14.42 18.40 -3.96
N ASP A 140 -13.56 17.85 -3.12
CA ASP A 140 -12.19 18.33 -2.95
C ASP A 140 -11.14 17.38 -3.51
N GLU A 141 -11.42 16.07 -3.53
CA GLU A 141 -10.44 15.05 -3.88
C GLU A 141 -11.05 13.86 -4.65
N ILE A 142 -10.19 13.20 -5.43
CA ILE A 142 -10.47 11.90 -6.04
C ILE A 142 -9.76 10.82 -5.21
N TYR A 143 -10.49 9.78 -4.85
CA TYR A 143 -9.96 8.60 -4.18
C TYR A 143 -10.07 7.39 -5.09
N LEU A 144 -8.99 6.62 -5.23
CA LEU A 144 -8.96 5.42 -6.07
C LEU A 144 -8.50 4.23 -5.24
N PHE A 145 -9.29 3.17 -5.25
CA PHE A 145 -8.99 1.92 -4.56
C PHE A 145 -8.95 0.77 -5.57
N ALA A 146 -7.82 0.09 -5.67
CA ALA A 146 -7.68 -1.13 -6.47
C ALA A 146 -7.07 -2.22 -5.59
N LEU A 147 -7.89 -2.82 -4.74
CA LEU A 147 -7.47 -3.75 -3.68
C LEU A 147 -7.70 -5.20 -4.10
N ASP A 148 -7.00 -6.15 -3.47
CA ASP A 148 -7.25 -7.58 -3.69
C ASP A 148 -8.71 -7.96 -3.34
N GLU A 149 -9.33 -7.22 -2.42
CA GLU A 149 -10.74 -7.38 -2.00
C GLU A 149 -11.64 -6.24 -2.50
N THR A 150 -11.39 -5.69 -3.70
CA THR A 150 -12.19 -4.58 -4.26
C THR A 150 -13.69 -4.90 -4.31
N ASP A 151 -14.08 -6.13 -4.64
CA ASP A 151 -15.49 -6.52 -4.69
C ASP A 151 -16.19 -6.39 -3.33
N LYS A 152 -15.50 -6.71 -2.22
CA LYS A 152 -16.06 -6.52 -0.87
C LYS A 152 -16.22 -5.04 -0.52
N LEU A 153 -15.28 -4.20 -0.95
CA LEU A 153 -15.38 -2.76 -0.78
C LEU A 153 -16.59 -2.20 -1.54
N ILE A 154 -16.81 -2.67 -2.77
CA ILE A 154 -17.97 -2.30 -3.59
C ILE A 154 -19.28 -2.75 -2.92
N GLU A 155 -19.34 -4.00 -2.45
CA GLU A 155 -20.51 -4.53 -1.75
C GLU A 155 -20.88 -3.66 -0.54
N ILE A 156 -19.90 -3.32 0.31
CA ILE A 156 -20.15 -2.46 1.48
C ILE A 156 -20.54 -1.04 1.06
N ALA A 157 -19.86 -0.46 0.07
CA ALA A 157 -20.16 0.90 -0.38
C ALA A 157 -21.55 0.97 -1.06
N SER A 158 -22.03 -0.11 -1.68
CA SER A 158 -23.36 -0.18 -2.28
C SER A 158 -24.51 -0.02 -1.29
N ASP A 159 -24.27 -0.26 0.01
CA ASP A 159 -25.26 0.00 1.06
C ASP A 159 -25.45 1.50 1.35
N TYR A 160 -24.52 2.36 0.89
CA TYR A 160 -24.48 3.78 1.24
C TYR A 160 -24.56 4.71 0.03
N ILE A 161 -24.09 4.28 -1.14
CA ILE A 161 -24.07 5.09 -2.37
C ILE A 161 -24.45 4.26 -3.60
N GLU A 162 -24.90 4.95 -4.65
CA GLU A 162 -25.12 4.36 -5.97
C GLU A 162 -23.86 4.54 -6.85
N PHE A 163 -23.66 3.60 -7.78
CA PHE A 163 -22.54 3.58 -8.74
C PHE A 163 -23.03 3.83 -10.17
#